data_AF-A0A934YHV2-F1
#
_entry.id   AF-A0A934YHV2-F1
#
_cell.length_a   1.000
_cell.length_b   1.000
_cell.length_c   1.000
_cell.angle_alpha   90.00
_cell.angle_beta   90.00
_cell.angle_gamma   90.00
#
_symmetry.space_group_name_H-M   'P 1'
#
loop_
_entity.id
_entity.type
_entity.pdbx_description
1 polymer ?
#
loop_
_entity_poly.entity_id
_entity_poly.type
_entity_poly.pdbx_seq_one_letter_code
_entity_poly.pdbx_strand_id
1 'polypeptide(L)'
;MESDALRAVVAENIRGAARRKKVTLNALADFATVSRAQMFNVLAGTSSPTTDWLAKVATALEVEPWQLLAPRFFKKRAPSPE
;
A
#
# COMPACT_ATOMS: atom_id res chain seq x y z
N MET A 1 8.35 -17.93 6.40
CA MET A 1 7.68 -17.13 7.46
C MET A 1 7.98 -15.62 7.35
N GLU A 2 8.98 -15.17 6.58
CA GLU A 2 9.27 -13.73 6.37
C GLU A 2 8.44 -13.06 5.26
N SER A 3 8.08 -13.80 4.19
CA SER A 3 7.41 -13.23 3.03
C SER A 3 5.98 -12.73 3.34
N ASP A 4 5.25 -13.44 4.20
CA ASP A 4 3.88 -13.05 4.58
C ASP A 4 3.88 -11.79 5.47
N ALA A 5 4.91 -11.64 6.31
CA ALA A 5 5.10 -10.44 7.12
C ALA A 5 5.35 -9.20 6.24
N LEU A 6 6.19 -9.34 5.21
CA LEU A 6 6.44 -8.26 4.25
C LEU A 6 5.17 -7.91 3.44
N ARG A 7 4.41 -8.92 2.99
CA ARG A 7 3.12 -8.68 2.30
C ARG A 7 2.14 -7.93 3.19
N ALA A 8 2.08 -8.26 4.48
CA ALA A 8 1.25 -7.55 5.45
C ALA A 8 1.70 -6.08 5.60
N VAL A 9 3.02 -5.82 5.71
CA VAL A 9 3.58 -4.45 5.76
C VAL A 9 3.19 -3.64 4.52
N VAL A 10 3.38 -4.19 3.33
CA VAL A 10 3.01 -3.54 2.07
C VAL A 10 1.52 -3.21 2.06
N ALA A 11 0.68 -4.18 2.42
CA ALA A 11 -0.76 -4.00 2.42
C ALA A 11 -1.23 -2.97 3.46
N GLU A 12 -0.61 -2.92 4.64
CA GLU A 12 -0.86 -1.89 5.65
C GLU A 12 -0.46 -0.50 5.15
N ASN A 13 0.72 -0.37 4.55
CA ASN A 13 1.23 0.90 4.05
C ASN A 13 0.37 1.46 2.91
N ILE A 14 -0.04 0.62 1.96
CA ILE A 14 -0.94 1.04 0.87
C ILE A 14 -2.28 1.53 1.44
N ARG A 15 -2.90 0.79 2.38
CA ARG A 15 -4.15 1.22 3.03
C ARG A 15 -3.97 2.52 3.82
N GLY A 16 -2.85 2.66 4.53
CA GLY A 16 -2.51 3.86 5.30
C GLY A 16 -2.36 5.09 4.42
N ALA A 17 -1.59 4.97 3.34
CA ALA A 17 -1.39 6.04 2.36
C ALA A 17 -2.70 6.41 1.65
N ALA A 18 -3.48 5.43 1.18
CA ALA A 18 -4.77 5.66 0.54
C ALA A 18 -5.75 6.41 1.46
N ARG A 19 -5.83 6.02 2.74
CA ARG A 19 -6.65 6.70 3.75
C ARG A 19 -6.22 8.15 3.96
N ARG A 20 -4.90 8.42 4.05
CA ARG A 20 -4.38 9.80 4.20
C ARG A 20 -4.76 10.68 3.00
N LYS A 21 -4.77 10.10 1.80
CA LYS A 21 -5.15 10.78 0.55
C LYS A 21 -6.64 10.83 0.29
N LYS A 22 -7.47 10.20 1.14
CA LYS A 22 -8.92 10.09 0.96
C LYS A 22 -9.32 9.47 -0.39
N VAL A 23 -8.50 8.56 -0.91
CA VAL A 23 -8.80 7.78 -2.13
C VAL A 23 -9.30 6.39 -1.76
N THR A 24 -10.28 5.88 -2.51
CA THR A 24 -10.73 4.49 -2.37
C THR A 24 -9.73 3.54 -3.01
N LEU A 25 -9.71 2.27 -2.59
CA LEU A 25 -8.81 1.27 -3.18
C LEU A 25 -9.14 0.97 -4.66
N ASN A 26 -10.42 1.10 -5.05
CA ASN A 26 -10.83 0.99 -6.45
C ASN A 26 -10.28 2.17 -7.27
N ALA A 27 -10.46 3.39 -6.78
CA ALA A 27 -9.92 4.57 -7.44
C ALA A 27 -8.39 4.53 -7.50
N LEU A 28 -7.73 4.05 -6.45
CA LEU A 28 -6.29 3.85 -6.45
C LEU A 28 -5.83 2.86 -7.53
N ALA A 29 -6.53 1.75 -7.69
CA ALA A 29 -6.21 0.79 -8.75
C ALA A 29 -6.37 1.42 -10.14
N ASP A 30 -7.44 2.20 -10.34
CA ASP A 30 -7.68 2.92 -11.59
C ASP A 30 -6.57 3.96 -11.85
N PHE A 31 -6.20 4.78 -10.87
CA PHE A 31 -5.13 5.78 -10.98
C PHE A 31 -3.75 5.16 -11.20
N ALA A 32 -3.49 4.03 -10.57
CA ALA A 32 -2.25 3.28 -10.75
C ALA A 32 -2.22 2.49 -12.07
N THR A 33 -3.32 2.48 -12.84
CA THR A 33 -3.47 1.68 -14.08
C THR A 33 -3.18 0.19 -13.84
N VAL A 34 -3.64 -0.35 -12.70
CA VAL A 34 -3.51 -1.76 -12.34
C VAL A 34 -4.88 -2.40 -12.22
N SER A 35 -4.94 -3.72 -12.38
CA SER A 35 -6.19 -4.47 -12.18
C SER A 35 -6.67 -4.32 -10.73
N ARG A 36 -7.97 -4.02 -10.55
CA ARG A 36 -8.62 -4.04 -9.23
C ARG A 36 -8.51 -5.41 -8.58
N ALA A 37 -8.65 -6.49 -9.34
CA ALA A 37 -8.49 -7.85 -8.83
C ALA A 37 -7.06 -8.08 -8.30
N GLN A 38 -6.05 -7.63 -9.05
CA GLN A 38 -4.66 -7.70 -8.60
C GLN A 38 -4.42 -6.87 -7.34
N MET A 39 -4.99 -5.66 -7.26
CA MET A 39 -4.96 -4.81 -6.07
C MET A 39 -5.48 -5.55 -4.84
N PHE A 40 -6.67 -6.16 -4.91
CA PHE A 40 -7.21 -6.90 -3.78
C PHE A 40 -6.41 -8.17 -3.46
N ASN A 41 -5.88 -8.88 -4.45
CA ASN A 41 -5.03 -10.04 -4.21
C ASN A 41 -3.71 -9.68 -3.49
N VAL A 42 -3.07 -8.58 -3.87
CA VAL A 42 -1.87 -8.08 -3.18
C VAL A 42 -2.23 -7.66 -1.75
N LEU A 43 -3.33 -6.92 -1.57
CA LEU A 43 -3.77 -6.45 -0.24
C LEU A 43 -4.26 -7.57 0.69
N ALA A 44 -4.67 -8.71 0.13
CA ALA A 44 -5.01 -9.93 0.86
C ALA A 44 -3.80 -10.84 1.11
N GLY A 45 -2.62 -10.51 0.56
CA GLY A 45 -1.40 -11.32 0.67
C GLY A 45 -1.42 -12.59 -0.20
N THR A 46 -2.42 -12.76 -1.07
CA THR A 46 -2.57 -13.92 -1.96
C THR A 46 -1.75 -13.79 -3.25
N SER A 47 -1.23 -12.60 -3.54
CA SER A 47 -0.33 -12.35 -4.67
C SER A 47 0.86 -11.49 -4.24
N SER A 48 2.04 -11.75 -4.82
CA SER A 48 3.20 -10.89 -4.65
C SER A 48 3.24 -9.83 -5.75
N PRO A 49 3.32 -8.53 -5.40
CA PRO A 49 3.45 -7.49 -6.40
C PRO A 49 4.85 -7.53 -7.04
N THR A 50 4.93 -7.19 -8.32
CA THR A 50 6.21 -6.89 -8.97
C THR A 50 6.72 -5.53 -8.54
N THR A 51 7.99 -5.25 -8.80
CA THR A 51 8.57 -3.91 -8.58
C THR A 51 7.88 -2.83 -9.42
N ASP A 52 7.50 -3.14 -10.66
CA ASP A 52 6.71 -2.25 -11.53
C ASP A 52 5.32 -1.95 -10.95
N TRP A 53 4.64 -2.97 -10.42
CA TRP A 53 3.35 -2.78 -9.76
C TRP A 53 3.48 -1.88 -8.53
N LEU A 54 4.51 -2.09 -7.71
CA LEU A 54 4.80 -1.25 -6.55
C LEU A 54 5.07 0.19 -6.96
N ALA A 55 5.85 0.42 -8.02
CA ALA A 55 6.15 1.75 -8.54
C ALA A 55 4.87 2.47 -9.01
N LYS A 56 3.99 1.80 -9.76
CA LYS A 56 2.71 2.35 -10.20
C LYS A 56 1.82 2.78 -9.04
N VAL A 57 1.68 1.91 -8.04
CA VAL A 57 0.86 2.21 -6.85
C VAL A 57 1.47 3.32 -6.01
N ALA A 58 2.80 3.36 -5.86
CA ALA A 58 3.51 4.42 -5.16
C ALA A 58 3.32 5.78 -5.85
N THR A 59 3.46 5.82 -7.18
CA THR A 59 3.21 7.02 -8.00
C THR A 59 1.77 7.52 -7.85
N ALA A 60 0.77 6.63 -7.92
CA ALA A 60 -0.63 7.01 -7.71
C ALA A 60 -0.92 7.50 -6.29
N LEU A 61 -0.11 7.07 -5.31
CA LEU A 61 -0.15 7.54 -3.93
C LEU A 61 0.76 8.76 -3.69
N GLU A 62 1.49 9.27 -4.68
CA GLU A 62 2.58 10.26 -4.57
C GLU A 62 3.48 9.98 -3.34
N VAL A 63 3.95 8.75 -3.26
CA VAL A 63 4.95 8.31 -2.27
C VAL A 63 6.07 7.59 -3.00
N GLU A 64 7.21 7.45 -2.36
CA GLU A 64 8.32 6.64 -2.84
C GLU A 64 8.04 5.15 -2.63
N PRO A 65 8.43 4.25 -3.56
CA PRO A 65 8.19 2.81 -3.44
C PRO A 65 8.74 2.19 -2.15
N TRP A 66 9.89 2.67 -1.66
CA TRP A 66 10.49 2.18 -0.42
C TRP A 66 9.62 2.48 0.82
N GLN A 67 8.78 3.52 0.78
CA GLN A 67 7.83 3.84 1.87
C GLN A 67 6.73 2.78 1.97
N LEU A 68 6.43 2.05 0.89
CA LEU A 68 5.50 0.92 0.92
C LEU A 68 6.12 -0.34 1.52
N LEU A 69 7.45 -0.48 1.44
CA LEU A 69 8.19 -1.62 1.97
C LEU A 69 8.65 -1.41 3.42
N ALA A 70 8.77 -0.16 3.87
CA ALA A 70 9.24 0.19 5.19
C ALA A 70 8.21 -0.18 6.28
N PRO A 71 8.60 -0.94 7.33
CA PRO A 71 7.68 -1.30 8.41
C PRO A 71 7.01 -0.08 9.06
N ARG A 72 5.66 -0.09 9.11
CA ARG A 72 4.82 0.88 9.83
C ARG A 72 4.97 2.34 9.38
N PHE A 73 5.40 2.59 8.14
CA PHE A 73 5.69 3.95 7.64
C PHE A 73 4.50 4.92 7.75
N PHE A 74 3.29 4.44 7.42
CA PHE A 74 2.07 5.27 7.48
C PHE A 74 1.21 5.02 8.72
N LYS A 75 1.74 4.31 9.73
CA LYS A 75 1.02 4.09 10.98
C LYS A 75 1.04 5.39 11.80
N LYS A 76 -0.15 5.87 12.21
CA LYS A 76 -0.30 7.07 13.06
C LYS A 76 0.59 6.97 14.31
N ARG A 77 1.36 8.04 14.56
CA ARG A 77 1.73 8.51 15.91
C ARG A 77 0.41 8.65 16.71
N ALA A 78 0.33 8.06 17.90
CA ALA A 78 -0.80 8.28 18.81
C ALA A 78 -1.03 9.79 19.00
N PRO A 79 -2.27 10.27 19.27
CA PRO A 79 -2.44 11.63 19.74
C PRO A 79 -1.54 11.84 20.97
N SER A 80 -0.84 12.97 21.02
CA SER A 80 -0.15 13.39 22.25
C SER A 80 -1.20 13.40 23.36
N PRO A 81 -0.95 12.79 24.53
CA PRO A 81 -1.73 13.16 25.69
C PRO A 81 -1.48 14.66 25.91
N GLU A 82 -2.56 15.44 25.88
CA GLU A 82 -2.58 16.77 26.48
C GLU A 82 -2.43 16.65 28.00
#